data_AF-A0A6M1YFU7-F1
#
_entry.id   AF-A0A6M1YFU7-F1
#
_cell.length_a   1.000
_cell.length_b   1.000
_cell.length_c   1.000
_cell.angle_alpha   90.00
_cell.angle_beta   90.00
_cell.angle_gamma   90.00
#
_symmetry.space_group_name_H-M   'P 1'
#
loop_
_entity.id
_entity.type
_entity.pdbx_description
1 polymer ?
#
loop_
_entity_poly.entity_id
_entity_poly.type
_entity_poly.pdbx_seq_one_letter_code
_entity_poly.pdbx_strand_id
1 'polypeptide(L)'
;MASPHLNPRIQNLEHAIYDTYYTAHGGLFKPDYGYLLEELRLLRSINEVVLSREYKDSVLEPFIQFLTQLKCSGFDRIFDTNAQGDLTREERSQKKVIEEVGEALLQRNYQGKYYPSSFRDLQAFQAVVTTIYKSFLDKEISQLSLGALAPLAKWGKSKGPCTFPITTTEKIEGIKAGIVNLPPEYQMGGLLAWASLGHEVGGHNFLRSFKGLIEQLQQEVEKSVSQCCNNNKVDLETTTKMMEYWSICLEEVASDVLGVMSIGPSFGIGLIGTLRGNRNGKMRCSGLLYSKRIKPMKLLKLSSSSSTIFIEKISDHVTLKKESGVFGYRQTPKKGQGTTECLNYEKLFFSADKHPIDILRPYVIIQIIELLKNQTGILDQTKKEWEEWIQIIYEEIQRDLEGIKEISFKELVTIKDQPDVKQFNVSLEIAIATANATAKAIAETKLDCFKDRCLMDVVSWKEKDEDIVFQVRKILKTDEKPAISIESSRHILAASILESLESSPENPQNIEDIFNKMKNHLYIAYQTRFSSKDEIPKKD
;
A
#
# COMPACT_ATOMS: atom_id res chain seq x y z
N MET A 1 -9.80 -52.28 -14.32
CA MET A 1 -9.87 -50.90 -14.82
C MET A 1 -8.47 -50.33 -14.78
N ALA A 2 -7.86 -50.02 -15.92
CA ALA A 2 -6.52 -49.45 -15.95
C ALA A 2 -6.56 -48.02 -15.41
N SER A 3 -5.69 -47.70 -14.45
CA SER A 3 -5.53 -46.35 -13.92
C SER A 3 -5.18 -45.40 -15.06
N PRO A 4 -5.83 -44.23 -15.21
CA PRO A 4 -5.46 -43.28 -16.25
C PRO A 4 -4.03 -42.83 -15.99
N HIS A 5 -3.11 -43.20 -16.88
CA HIS A 5 -1.74 -42.72 -16.84
C HIS A 5 -1.76 -41.18 -16.88
N LEU A 6 -1.43 -40.56 -15.74
CA LEU A 6 -1.11 -39.14 -15.65
C LEU A 6 0.08 -38.89 -16.57
N ASN A 7 -0.18 -38.34 -17.75
CA ASN A 7 0.85 -37.96 -18.68
C ASN A 7 1.38 -36.58 -18.23
N PRO A 8 2.58 -36.49 -17.61
CA PRO A 8 3.09 -35.22 -17.13
C PRO A 8 3.25 -34.27 -18.31
N ARG A 9 2.55 -33.14 -18.27
CA ARG A 9 2.64 -32.10 -19.31
C ARG A 9 3.89 -31.26 -19.03
N ILE A 10 4.81 -31.15 -20.00
CA ILE A 10 6.01 -30.29 -19.91
C ILE A 10 5.64 -28.86 -19.50
N GLN A 11 4.50 -28.36 -19.96
CA GLN A 11 3.93 -27.05 -19.58
C GLN A 11 3.76 -26.89 -18.06
N ASN A 12 3.37 -27.94 -17.34
CA ASN A 12 3.22 -27.89 -15.88
C ASN A 12 4.57 -27.78 -15.17
N LEU A 13 5.63 -28.39 -15.73
CA LEU A 13 6.99 -28.25 -15.20
C LEU A 13 7.55 -26.85 -15.47
N GLU A 14 7.31 -26.30 -16.67
CA GLU A 14 7.67 -24.91 -16.97
C GLU A 14 6.98 -23.94 -16.01
N HIS A 15 5.69 -24.14 -15.71
CA HIS A 15 4.97 -23.38 -14.67
C HIS A 15 5.66 -23.53 -13.31
N ALA A 16 5.89 -24.76 -12.83
CA ALA A 16 6.55 -24.96 -11.54
C ALA A 16 7.95 -24.34 -11.44
N ILE A 17 8.73 -24.34 -12.53
CA ILE A 17 10.03 -23.67 -12.62
C ILE A 17 9.86 -22.15 -12.51
N TYR A 18 8.87 -21.58 -13.19
CA TYR A 18 8.58 -20.15 -13.08
C TYR A 18 8.07 -19.76 -11.70
N ASP A 19 7.20 -20.56 -11.08
CA ASP A 19 6.74 -20.37 -9.71
C ASP A 19 7.93 -20.33 -8.74
N THR A 20 8.85 -21.29 -8.88
CA THR A 20 10.07 -21.36 -8.06
C THR A 20 10.99 -20.16 -8.33
N TYR A 21 11.21 -19.80 -9.60
CA TYR A 21 12.02 -18.64 -9.98
C TYR A 21 11.43 -17.35 -9.43
N TYR A 22 10.13 -17.14 -9.57
CA TYR A 22 9.43 -15.94 -9.13
C TYR A 22 9.43 -15.83 -7.60
N THR A 23 9.21 -16.94 -6.88
CA THR A 23 9.35 -16.99 -5.42
C THR A 23 10.78 -16.64 -4.97
N ALA A 24 11.80 -17.13 -5.69
CA ALA A 24 13.20 -16.90 -5.34
C ALA A 24 13.70 -15.48 -5.70
N HIS A 25 13.29 -14.96 -6.86
CA HIS A 25 13.85 -13.74 -7.46
C HIS A 25 12.92 -12.52 -7.32
N GLY A 26 11.63 -12.76 -7.05
CA GLY A 26 10.69 -11.71 -6.67
C GLY A 26 10.07 -10.91 -7.81
N GLY A 27 10.25 -11.34 -9.06
CA GLY A 27 9.65 -10.65 -10.19
C GLY A 27 9.84 -11.33 -11.54
N LEU A 28 9.05 -10.94 -12.53
CA LEU A 28 9.19 -11.34 -13.94
C LEU A 28 10.14 -10.44 -14.73
N PHE A 29 10.47 -9.27 -14.18
CA PHE A 29 11.33 -8.31 -14.85
C PHE A 29 12.75 -8.86 -14.94
N LYS A 30 13.21 -9.06 -16.18
CA LYS A 30 14.61 -9.32 -16.50
C LYS A 30 15.17 -8.05 -17.17
N PRO A 31 16.37 -7.57 -16.77
CA PRO A 31 16.99 -6.42 -17.38
C PRO A 31 17.56 -6.78 -18.77
N ASP A 32 16.68 -7.16 -19.69
CA ASP A 32 16.97 -7.43 -21.10
C ASP A 32 16.11 -6.48 -21.94
N TYR A 33 16.78 -5.51 -22.57
CA TYR A 33 16.12 -4.48 -23.37
C TYR A 33 15.33 -5.05 -24.55
N GLY A 34 15.90 -6.03 -25.25
CA GLY A 34 15.32 -6.61 -26.45
C GLY A 34 14.06 -7.40 -26.11
N TYR A 35 14.16 -8.28 -25.12
CA TYR A 35 13.03 -9.06 -24.60
C TYR A 35 11.90 -8.16 -24.10
N LEU A 36 12.20 -7.17 -23.25
CA LEU A 36 11.20 -6.27 -22.72
C LEU A 36 10.44 -5.55 -23.84
N LEU A 37 11.16 -4.99 -24.81
CA LEU A 37 10.54 -4.23 -25.90
C LEU A 37 9.72 -5.12 -26.85
N GLU A 38 10.15 -6.36 -27.08
CA GLU A 38 9.39 -7.35 -27.85
C GLU A 38 8.06 -7.70 -27.17
N GLU A 39 8.11 -8.04 -25.88
CA GLU A 39 6.93 -8.40 -25.09
C GLU A 39 5.92 -7.24 -24.98
N LEU A 40 6.41 -6.00 -24.81
CA LEU A 40 5.54 -4.81 -24.79
C LEU A 40 4.87 -4.56 -26.16
N ARG A 41 5.58 -4.79 -27.26
CA ARG A 41 5.01 -4.68 -28.62
C ARG A 41 3.99 -5.79 -28.91
N LEU A 42 4.19 -6.98 -28.36
CA LEU A 42 3.19 -8.04 -28.40
C LEU A 42 1.94 -7.60 -27.64
N LEU A 43 2.09 -7.11 -26.41
CA LEU A 43 0.98 -6.63 -25.57
C LEU A 43 0.13 -5.55 -26.25
N ARG A 44 0.75 -4.67 -27.05
CA ARG A 44 0.05 -3.66 -27.85
C ARG A 44 -1.02 -4.27 -28.77
N SER A 45 -0.73 -5.44 -29.36
CA SER A 45 -1.61 -6.15 -30.29
C SER A 45 -2.71 -7.00 -29.62
N ILE A 46 -2.65 -7.20 -28.31
CA ILE A 46 -3.58 -8.08 -27.58
C ILE A 46 -4.93 -7.38 -27.34
N ASN A 47 -6.00 -8.17 -27.17
CA ASN A 47 -7.34 -7.74 -26.79
C ASN A 47 -7.38 -6.77 -25.57
N GLU A 48 -8.32 -5.82 -25.59
CA GLU A 48 -8.64 -4.87 -24.50
C GLU A 48 -9.01 -5.53 -23.15
N VAL A 49 -9.51 -6.77 -23.14
CA VAL A 49 -9.72 -7.56 -21.90
C VAL A 49 -8.40 -7.70 -21.12
N VAL A 50 -7.27 -7.79 -21.81
CA VAL A 50 -5.96 -7.97 -21.17
C VAL A 50 -5.40 -6.64 -20.69
N LEU A 51 -5.50 -5.60 -21.52
CA LEU A 51 -5.10 -4.25 -21.19
C LEU A 51 -6.02 -3.28 -21.92
N SER A 52 -6.81 -2.51 -21.16
CA SER A 52 -7.80 -1.62 -21.77
C SER A 52 -7.13 -0.55 -22.64
N ARG A 53 -7.91 0.02 -23.56
CA ARG A 53 -7.43 1.07 -24.45
C ARG A 53 -6.85 2.25 -23.69
N GLU A 54 -7.45 2.65 -22.57
CA GLU A 54 -6.95 3.77 -21.76
C GLU A 54 -5.55 3.50 -21.22
N TYR A 55 -5.28 2.28 -20.75
CA TYR A 55 -3.95 1.89 -20.28
C TYR A 55 -2.94 1.69 -21.42
N LYS A 56 -3.38 1.25 -22.60
CA LYS A 56 -2.51 1.23 -23.78
C LYS A 56 -2.04 2.63 -24.13
N ASP A 57 -2.99 3.55 -24.27
CA ASP A 57 -2.73 4.91 -24.69
C ASP A 57 -1.96 5.72 -23.63
N SER A 58 -2.22 5.47 -22.34
CA SER A 58 -1.70 6.29 -21.22
C SER A 58 -0.58 5.64 -20.40
N VAL A 59 -0.18 4.41 -20.71
CA VAL A 59 0.93 3.72 -20.02
C VAL A 59 1.82 2.98 -21.01
N LEU A 60 1.26 2.05 -21.80
CA LEU A 60 2.05 1.18 -22.67
C LEU A 60 2.77 1.96 -23.78
N GLU A 61 2.05 2.77 -24.56
CA GLU A 61 2.67 3.52 -25.67
C GLU A 61 3.72 4.53 -25.19
N PRO A 62 3.46 5.37 -24.16
CA PRO A 62 4.48 6.24 -23.59
C PRO A 62 5.72 5.47 -23.10
N PHE A 63 5.51 4.31 -22.48
CA PHE A 63 6.61 3.48 -21.97
C PHE A 63 7.45 2.88 -23.11
N ILE A 64 6.82 2.36 -24.17
CA ILE A 64 7.52 1.88 -25.38
C ILE A 64 8.30 3.02 -26.03
N GLN A 65 7.70 4.21 -26.16
CA GLN A 65 8.35 5.38 -26.72
C GLN A 65 9.59 5.77 -25.91
N PHE A 66 9.46 5.82 -24.58
CA PHE A 66 10.57 6.09 -23.67
C PHE A 66 11.71 5.07 -23.82
N LEU A 67 11.41 3.77 -23.80
CA LEU A 67 12.44 2.73 -23.99
C LEU A 67 13.12 2.85 -25.36
N THR A 68 12.35 3.14 -26.41
CA THR A 68 12.89 3.34 -27.77
C THR A 68 13.85 4.54 -27.82
N GLN A 69 13.54 5.62 -27.11
CA GLN A 69 14.40 6.81 -27.00
C GLN A 69 15.63 6.54 -26.13
N LEU A 70 15.48 5.79 -25.04
CA LEU A 70 16.56 5.38 -24.14
C LEU A 70 17.59 4.51 -24.87
N LYS A 71 17.14 3.69 -25.83
CA LYS A 71 17.92 2.70 -26.59
C LYS A 71 18.54 1.62 -25.70
N CYS A 72 19.07 0.58 -26.33
CA CYS A 72 19.77 -0.51 -25.63
C CYS A 72 20.91 0.02 -24.75
N SER A 73 21.76 0.90 -25.28
CA SER A 73 22.90 1.44 -24.53
C SER A 73 22.52 2.22 -23.27
N GLY A 74 21.42 2.97 -23.30
CA GLY A 74 20.92 3.70 -22.13
C GLY A 74 20.34 2.73 -21.09
N PHE A 75 19.60 1.73 -21.55
CA PHE A 75 19.05 0.68 -20.70
C PHE A 75 20.16 -0.13 -20.01
N ASP A 76 21.13 -0.63 -20.78
CA ASP A 76 22.25 -1.42 -20.27
C ASP A 76 23.03 -0.64 -19.21
N ARG A 77 23.26 0.66 -19.45
CA ARG A 77 23.91 1.53 -18.46
C ARG A 77 23.11 1.63 -17.16
N ILE A 78 21.79 1.80 -17.24
CA ILE A 78 20.92 1.91 -16.06
C ILE A 78 20.91 0.60 -15.24
N PHE A 79 21.02 -0.54 -15.92
CA PHE A 79 20.96 -1.87 -15.29
C PHE A 79 22.31 -2.53 -15.03
N ASP A 80 23.42 -1.95 -15.49
CA ASP A 80 24.77 -2.43 -15.19
C ASP A 80 25.04 -2.38 -13.68
N THR A 81 25.22 -3.56 -13.10
CA THR A 81 25.49 -3.74 -11.66
C THR A 81 26.80 -3.07 -11.25
N ASN A 82 27.77 -2.96 -12.17
CA ASN A 82 29.06 -2.31 -11.91
C ASN A 82 28.93 -0.79 -11.89
N ALA A 83 27.93 -0.22 -12.55
CA ALA A 83 27.71 1.22 -12.68
C ALA A 83 26.77 1.81 -11.59
N GLN A 84 26.23 0.99 -10.67
CA GLN A 84 25.22 1.46 -9.70
C GLN A 84 25.68 2.65 -8.83
N GLY A 85 26.98 2.73 -8.52
CA GLY A 85 27.56 3.86 -7.78
C GLY A 85 27.58 5.16 -8.59
N ASP A 86 27.66 5.05 -9.91
CA ASP A 86 27.88 6.16 -10.85
C ASP A 86 26.58 6.67 -11.49
N LEU A 87 25.46 5.97 -11.28
CA LEU A 87 24.15 6.43 -11.73
C LEU A 87 23.79 7.78 -11.09
N THR A 88 23.30 8.69 -11.92
CA THR A 88 22.68 9.93 -11.47
C THR A 88 21.41 9.64 -10.65
N ARG A 89 20.92 10.65 -9.92
CA ARG A 89 19.65 10.53 -9.19
C ARG A 89 18.46 10.27 -10.14
N GLU A 90 18.52 10.83 -11.34
CA GLU A 90 17.52 10.65 -12.38
C GLU A 90 17.53 9.22 -12.92
N GLU A 91 18.70 8.69 -13.31
CA GLU A 91 18.83 7.31 -13.79
C GLU A 91 18.39 6.29 -12.73
N ARG A 92 18.72 6.50 -11.45
CA ARG A 92 18.21 5.66 -10.37
C ARG A 92 16.69 5.71 -10.25
N SER A 93 16.09 6.87 -10.50
CA SER A 93 14.64 7.01 -10.51
C SER A 93 14.02 6.31 -11.72
N GLN A 94 14.60 6.50 -12.91
CA GLN A 94 14.17 5.84 -14.15
C GLN A 94 14.26 4.33 -14.03
N LYS A 95 15.38 3.79 -13.49
CA LYS A 95 15.53 2.36 -13.19
C LYS A 95 14.32 1.80 -12.47
N LYS A 96 13.96 2.45 -11.34
CA LYS A 96 12.83 2.03 -10.51
C LYS A 96 11.52 2.08 -11.28
N VAL A 97 11.28 3.12 -12.08
CA VAL A 97 10.05 3.22 -12.88
C VAL A 97 10.01 2.14 -13.98
N ILE A 98 11.14 1.88 -14.65
CA ILE A 98 11.26 0.82 -15.67
C ILE A 98 10.96 -0.55 -15.08
N GLU A 99 11.54 -0.88 -13.92
CA GLU A 99 11.30 -2.14 -13.22
C GLU A 99 9.81 -2.31 -12.89
N GLU A 100 9.19 -1.28 -12.30
CA GLU A 100 7.81 -1.39 -11.79
C GLU A 100 6.75 -1.35 -12.89
N VAL A 101 6.87 -0.42 -13.83
CA VAL A 101 5.95 -0.32 -14.98
C VAL A 101 6.14 -1.50 -15.92
N GLY A 102 7.41 -1.85 -16.21
CA GLY A 102 7.74 -2.99 -17.07
C GLY A 102 7.17 -4.28 -16.50
N GLU A 103 7.36 -4.54 -15.21
CA GLU A 103 6.80 -5.74 -14.59
C GLU A 103 5.27 -5.76 -14.57
N ALA A 104 4.62 -4.65 -14.23
CA ALA A 104 3.15 -4.58 -14.21
C ALA A 104 2.54 -4.86 -15.59
N LEU A 105 3.18 -4.37 -16.66
CA LEU A 105 2.77 -4.62 -18.05
C LEU A 105 3.10 -6.05 -18.50
N LEU A 106 4.29 -6.57 -18.17
CA LEU A 106 4.68 -7.94 -18.54
C LEU A 106 3.76 -8.99 -17.91
N GLN A 107 3.27 -8.77 -16.69
CA GLN A 107 2.26 -9.64 -16.07
C GLN A 107 0.93 -9.68 -16.83
N ARG A 108 0.68 -8.70 -17.73
CA ARG A 108 -0.48 -8.72 -18.62
C ARG A 108 -0.23 -9.51 -19.91
N ASN A 109 1.01 -9.77 -20.32
CA ASN A 109 1.28 -10.50 -21.56
C ASN A 109 0.99 -12.00 -21.40
N TYR A 110 -0.30 -12.35 -21.47
CA TYR A 110 -0.86 -13.66 -21.14
C TYR A 110 -0.86 -14.61 -22.34
N GLN A 111 0.27 -15.24 -22.63
CA GLN A 111 0.33 -16.50 -23.38
C GLN A 111 0.62 -17.70 -22.48
N GLY A 112 0.16 -17.67 -21.22
CA GLY A 112 0.27 -18.83 -20.31
C GLY A 112 1.71 -19.25 -19.96
N LYS A 113 2.73 -18.48 -20.33
CA LYS A 113 4.14 -18.82 -20.03
C LYS A 113 4.50 -18.66 -18.55
N TYR A 114 3.82 -17.77 -17.82
CA TYR A 114 4.32 -17.33 -16.52
C TYR A 114 3.41 -17.60 -15.31
N TYR A 115 2.16 -18.02 -15.48
CA TYR A 115 1.28 -18.58 -14.41
C TYR A 115 -0.17 -18.68 -14.94
N PRO A 116 -0.83 -19.85 -14.96
CA PRO A 116 -2.23 -19.95 -15.37
C PRO A 116 -3.21 -19.33 -14.36
N SER A 117 -2.93 -19.44 -13.05
CA SER A 117 -3.77 -18.92 -11.96
C SER A 117 -3.55 -17.43 -11.68
N SER A 118 -2.36 -16.88 -11.95
CA SER A 118 -2.04 -15.48 -11.57
C SER A 118 -2.71 -14.43 -12.43
N PHE A 119 -2.95 -14.67 -13.72
CA PHE A 119 -3.57 -13.65 -14.56
C PHE A 119 -5.03 -13.40 -14.18
N ARG A 120 -5.76 -14.47 -13.85
CA ARG A 120 -7.11 -14.38 -13.32
C ARG A 120 -7.14 -13.58 -12.02
N ASP A 121 -6.24 -13.91 -11.09
CA ASP A 121 -6.12 -13.24 -9.80
C ASP A 121 -5.64 -11.78 -9.95
N LEU A 122 -4.80 -11.49 -10.94
CA LEU A 122 -4.33 -10.15 -11.30
C LEU A 122 -5.47 -9.29 -11.86
N GLN A 123 -6.38 -9.87 -12.64
CA GLN A 123 -7.58 -9.19 -13.09
C GLN A 123 -8.57 -8.96 -11.95
N ALA A 124 -8.75 -9.93 -11.05
CA ALA A 124 -9.51 -9.75 -9.82
C ALA A 124 -8.95 -8.60 -8.97
N PHE A 125 -7.63 -8.56 -8.81
CA PHE A 125 -6.92 -7.49 -8.13
C PHE A 125 -7.10 -6.14 -8.84
N GLN A 126 -6.93 -6.09 -10.17
CA GLN A 126 -7.18 -4.88 -10.96
C GLN A 126 -8.62 -4.37 -10.83
N ALA A 127 -9.60 -5.27 -10.71
CA ALA A 127 -11.01 -4.90 -10.52
C ALA A 127 -11.20 -4.11 -9.21
N VAL A 128 -10.66 -4.63 -8.10
CA VAL A 128 -10.70 -3.96 -6.80
C VAL A 128 -10.01 -2.60 -6.87
N VAL A 129 -8.77 -2.56 -7.40
CA VAL A 129 -8.01 -1.32 -7.55
C VAL A 129 -8.77 -0.27 -8.35
N THR A 130 -9.37 -0.68 -9.46
CA THR A 130 -10.12 0.22 -10.33
C THR A 130 -11.37 0.76 -9.65
N THR A 131 -12.12 -0.09 -8.96
CA THR A 131 -13.38 0.30 -8.30
C THR A 131 -13.13 1.16 -7.08
N ILE A 132 -12.10 0.86 -6.28
CA ILE A 132 -11.66 1.73 -5.17
C ILE A 132 -11.25 3.10 -5.72
N TYR A 133 -10.34 3.16 -6.70
CA TYR A 133 -9.88 4.43 -7.26
C TYR A 133 -11.03 5.28 -7.82
N LYS A 134 -11.92 4.65 -8.58
CA LYS A 134 -13.10 5.34 -9.14
C LYS A 134 -14.07 5.83 -8.08
N SER A 135 -14.17 5.20 -6.92
CA SER A 135 -15.04 5.69 -5.85
C SER A 135 -14.63 7.04 -5.28
N PHE A 136 -13.39 7.48 -5.51
CA PHE A 136 -12.91 8.80 -5.13
C PHE A 136 -13.08 9.86 -6.25
N LEU A 137 -13.60 9.47 -7.41
CA LEU A 137 -13.68 10.32 -8.58
C LEU A 137 -15.12 10.49 -9.04
N ASP A 138 -15.68 11.68 -8.82
CA ASP A 138 -16.83 12.15 -9.59
C ASP A 138 -16.38 13.02 -10.78
N LYS A 139 -17.34 13.50 -11.58
CA LYS A 139 -17.04 14.31 -12.78
C LYS A 139 -16.26 15.58 -12.44
N GLU A 140 -16.53 16.22 -11.31
CA GLU A 140 -15.88 17.47 -10.92
C GLU A 140 -14.48 17.21 -10.36
N ILE A 141 -14.34 16.21 -9.49
CA ILE A 141 -13.06 15.83 -8.88
C ILE A 141 -12.11 15.25 -9.93
N SER A 142 -12.62 14.48 -10.90
CA SER A 142 -11.79 13.96 -12.00
C SER A 142 -11.08 15.07 -12.77
N GLN A 143 -11.71 16.23 -12.95
CA GLN A 143 -11.14 17.38 -13.65
C GLN A 143 -10.04 18.10 -12.85
N LEU A 144 -10.03 17.92 -11.53
CA LEU A 144 -9.02 18.48 -10.63
C LEU A 144 -7.80 17.57 -10.48
N SER A 145 -7.95 16.28 -10.79
CA SER A 145 -6.85 15.33 -10.77
C SER A 145 -5.82 15.63 -11.87
N LEU A 146 -4.60 15.12 -11.72
CA LEU A 146 -3.55 15.15 -12.74
C LEU A 146 -3.87 14.31 -14.01
N GLY A 147 -5.15 14.02 -14.28
CA GLY A 147 -5.60 13.15 -15.36
C GLY A 147 -5.22 11.68 -15.15
N ALA A 148 -5.09 11.29 -13.88
CA ALA A 148 -4.60 10.00 -13.46
C ALA A 148 -5.64 8.89 -13.71
N LEU A 149 -5.18 7.77 -14.27
CA LEU A 149 -5.93 6.53 -14.30
C LEU A 149 -5.81 5.80 -12.96
N ALA A 150 -6.74 4.88 -12.72
CA ALA A 150 -6.56 3.91 -11.64
C ALA A 150 -5.21 3.21 -11.78
N PRO A 151 -4.50 2.90 -10.68
CA PRO A 151 -3.17 2.34 -10.79
C PRO A 151 -3.24 0.93 -11.40
N LEU A 152 -2.16 0.50 -12.05
CA LEU A 152 -2.03 -0.89 -12.50
C LEU A 152 -1.72 -1.77 -11.30
N ALA A 153 -2.50 -2.85 -11.16
CA ALA A 153 -2.24 -3.89 -10.19
C ALA A 153 -1.04 -4.75 -10.62
N LYS A 154 -0.21 -5.13 -9.67
CA LYS A 154 0.97 -5.97 -9.89
C LYS A 154 1.20 -6.88 -8.68
N TRP A 155 1.60 -8.11 -8.92
CA TRP A 155 2.22 -8.94 -7.89
C TRP A 155 3.72 -8.68 -7.90
N GLY A 156 4.40 -8.59 -6.76
CA GLY A 156 5.83 -8.30 -6.80
C GLY A 156 6.48 -8.25 -5.43
N LYS A 157 7.75 -8.66 -5.38
CA LYS A 157 8.48 -8.77 -4.13
C LYS A 157 8.59 -7.42 -3.43
N SER A 158 8.05 -7.37 -2.23
CA SER A 158 7.97 -6.19 -1.38
C SER A 158 7.88 -6.65 0.07
N LYS A 159 8.07 -5.72 1.03
CA LYS A 159 7.95 -6.04 2.47
C LYS A 159 6.48 -6.09 2.95
N GLY A 160 5.53 -5.89 2.04
CA GLY A 160 4.12 -5.69 2.29
C GLY A 160 3.49 -4.95 1.11
N PRO A 161 2.19 -4.66 1.18
CA PRO A 161 1.50 -3.83 0.20
C PRO A 161 2.24 -2.51 -0.01
N CYS A 162 2.31 -2.03 -1.24
CA CYS A 162 2.89 -0.73 -1.52
C CYS A 162 2.38 -0.11 -2.82
N THR A 163 2.53 1.20 -2.90
CA THR A 163 2.13 2.00 -4.06
C THR A 163 3.30 2.77 -4.63
N PHE A 164 3.42 2.75 -5.95
CA PHE A 164 4.19 3.68 -6.73
C PHE A 164 3.22 4.71 -7.29
N PRO A 165 3.04 5.86 -6.60
CA PRO A 165 2.03 6.83 -6.99
C PRO A 165 2.33 7.41 -8.37
N ILE A 166 1.33 8.02 -9.00
CA ILE A 166 1.50 8.66 -10.32
C ILE A 166 2.69 9.64 -10.36
N THR A 167 2.95 10.37 -9.27
CA THR A 167 4.12 11.28 -9.17
C THR A 167 5.48 10.57 -9.25
N THR A 168 5.49 9.24 -9.10
CA THR A 168 6.68 8.42 -9.32
C THR A 168 6.76 7.96 -10.78
N THR A 169 5.65 7.50 -11.36
CA THR A 169 5.62 6.94 -12.71
C THR A 169 5.65 8.00 -13.81
N GLU A 170 5.11 9.20 -13.56
CA GLU A 170 5.14 10.36 -14.48
C GLU A 170 6.56 10.88 -14.79
N LYS A 171 7.57 10.38 -14.08
CA LYS A 171 8.98 10.60 -14.44
C LYS A 171 9.34 10.06 -15.82
N ILE A 172 8.55 9.11 -16.33
CA ILE A 172 8.50 8.79 -17.74
C ILE A 172 7.33 9.57 -18.33
N GLU A 173 7.65 10.51 -19.20
CA GLU A 173 6.66 11.41 -19.80
C GLU A 173 5.53 10.62 -20.48
N GLY A 174 4.29 11.08 -20.24
CA GLY A 174 3.09 10.49 -20.82
C GLY A 174 2.48 9.34 -20.02
N ILE A 175 3.17 8.75 -19.04
CA ILE A 175 2.56 7.77 -18.14
C ILE A 175 1.59 8.45 -17.18
N LYS A 176 0.34 7.99 -17.16
CA LYS A 176 -0.74 8.55 -16.32
C LYS A 176 -1.32 7.59 -15.28
N ALA A 177 -0.62 6.52 -14.94
CA ALA A 177 -1.06 5.57 -13.93
C ALA A 177 0.06 5.28 -12.94
N GLY A 178 -0.28 5.23 -11.64
CA GLY A 178 0.58 4.61 -10.64
C GLY A 178 0.58 3.08 -10.75
N ILE A 179 1.36 2.43 -9.91
CA ILE A 179 1.36 0.96 -9.73
C ILE A 179 0.98 0.66 -8.28
N VAL A 180 0.07 -0.29 -8.06
CA VAL A 180 -0.21 -0.84 -6.73
C VAL A 180 0.27 -2.29 -6.73
N ASN A 181 1.12 -2.60 -5.76
CA ASN A 181 1.83 -3.84 -5.67
C ASN A 181 1.45 -4.60 -4.39
N LEU A 182 1.11 -5.88 -4.55
CA LEU A 182 0.99 -6.81 -3.43
C LEU A 182 2.09 -7.88 -3.52
N PRO A 183 2.64 -8.32 -2.37
CA PRO A 183 3.49 -9.50 -2.32
C PRO A 183 2.79 -10.72 -2.94
N PRO A 184 3.50 -11.57 -3.70
CA PRO A 184 2.92 -12.78 -4.31
C PRO A 184 2.24 -13.72 -3.32
N GLU A 185 2.71 -13.74 -2.07
CA GLU A 185 2.15 -14.55 -0.99
C GLU A 185 0.69 -14.19 -0.69
N TYR A 186 0.28 -12.96 -0.99
CA TYR A 186 -1.10 -12.48 -0.81
C TYR A 186 -2.03 -12.85 -1.99
N GLN A 187 -1.51 -13.51 -3.01
CA GLN A 187 -2.31 -14.06 -4.10
C GLN A 187 -2.96 -15.40 -3.69
N MET A 188 -2.19 -16.25 -3.00
CA MET A 188 -2.63 -17.60 -2.59
C MET A 188 -3.34 -17.61 -1.25
N GLY A 189 -3.05 -16.65 -0.37
CA GLY A 189 -3.72 -16.46 0.90
C GLY A 189 -3.80 -14.97 1.27
N GLY A 190 -4.16 -14.65 2.51
CA GLY A 190 -4.11 -13.27 2.99
C GLY A 190 -5.29 -12.40 2.56
N LEU A 191 -6.52 -12.94 2.62
CA LEU A 191 -7.77 -12.19 2.41
C LEU A 191 -7.76 -10.83 3.14
N LEU A 192 -7.36 -10.81 4.41
CA LEU A 192 -7.31 -9.56 5.20
C LEU A 192 -6.30 -8.55 4.64
N ALA A 193 -5.21 -9.02 4.04
CA ALA A 193 -4.21 -8.15 3.42
C ALA A 193 -4.73 -7.42 2.19
N TRP A 194 -5.78 -7.92 1.51
CA TRP A 194 -6.42 -7.20 0.42
C TRP A 194 -7.15 -5.94 0.90
N ALA A 195 -7.50 -5.82 2.18
CA ALA A 195 -8.04 -4.57 2.73
C ALA A 195 -7.05 -3.40 2.61
N SER A 196 -5.74 -3.69 2.59
CA SER A 196 -4.71 -2.67 2.34
C SER A 196 -4.89 -1.96 1.01
N LEU A 197 -5.63 -2.51 0.05
CA LEU A 197 -5.90 -1.83 -1.22
C LEU A 197 -6.67 -0.54 -1.04
N GLY A 198 -7.52 -0.41 -0.01
CA GLY A 198 -8.13 0.87 0.35
C GLY A 198 -7.08 1.93 0.72
N HIS A 199 -6.07 1.51 1.50
CA HIS A 199 -4.93 2.34 1.91
C HIS A 199 -4.02 2.69 0.73
N GLU A 200 -3.61 1.70 -0.06
CA GLU A 200 -2.68 1.87 -1.18
C GLU A 200 -3.26 2.72 -2.31
N VAL A 201 -4.49 2.39 -2.73
CA VAL A 201 -5.14 3.03 -3.88
C VAL A 201 -5.70 4.40 -3.49
N GLY A 202 -6.44 4.48 -2.39
CA GLY A 202 -7.07 5.71 -1.92
C GLY A 202 -6.08 6.67 -1.26
N GLY A 203 -5.13 6.15 -0.52
CA GLY A 203 -4.10 6.94 0.11
C GLY A 203 -3.04 7.43 -0.86
N HIS A 204 -2.01 6.62 -1.07
CA HIS A 204 -0.83 7.04 -1.81
C HIS A 204 -1.13 7.47 -3.25
N ASN A 205 -1.93 6.71 -3.99
CA ASN A 205 -2.16 7.06 -5.39
C ASN A 205 -3.13 8.23 -5.54
N PHE A 206 -4.29 8.20 -4.87
CA PHE A 206 -5.27 9.28 -4.99
C PHE A 206 -4.78 10.58 -4.33
N LEU A 207 -4.21 10.58 -3.12
CA LEU A 207 -3.71 11.83 -2.48
C LEU A 207 -2.66 12.53 -3.34
N ARG A 208 -1.76 11.75 -3.97
CA ARG A 208 -0.70 12.27 -4.85
C ARG A 208 -1.21 12.68 -6.24
N SER A 209 -2.46 12.38 -6.57
CA SER A 209 -3.09 12.79 -7.84
C SER A 209 -3.60 14.24 -7.81
N PHE A 210 -3.52 14.94 -6.68
CA PHE A 210 -3.97 16.33 -6.52
C PHE A 210 -2.85 17.23 -6.00
N LYS A 211 -2.63 18.33 -6.69
CA LYS A 211 -1.62 19.32 -6.31
C LYS A 211 -2.08 20.12 -5.09
N GLY A 212 -1.26 20.17 -4.04
CA GLY A 212 -1.53 20.97 -2.84
C GLY A 212 -2.39 20.30 -1.78
N LEU A 213 -2.96 19.11 -2.06
CA LEU A 213 -3.86 18.42 -1.15
C LEU A 213 -3.18 18.02 0.16
N ILE A 214 -2.00 17.40 0.07
CA ILE A 214 -1.24 16.96 1.25
C ILE A 214 -0.84 18.17 2.10
N GLU A 215 -0.41 19.26 1.47
CA GLU A 215 -0.01 20.48 2.18
C GLU A 215 -1.18 21.14 2.92
N GLN A 216 -2.37 21.19 2.31
CA GLN A 216 -3.57 21.70 2.97
C GLN A 216 -4.03 20.81 4.13
N LEU A 217 -4.08 19.49 3.90
CA LEU A 217 -4.40 18.52 4.96
C LEU A 217 -3.44 18.62 6.14
N GLN A 218 -2.14 18.82 5.88
CA GLN A 218 -1.14 18.95 6.93
C GLN A 218 -1.44 20.14 7.85
N GLN A 219 -1.74 21.30 7.26
CA GLN A 219 -2.06 22.53 8.01
C GLN A 219 -3.30 22.35 8.88
N GLU A 220 -4.34 21.71 8.35
CA GLU A 220 -5.60 21.52 9.07
C GLU A 220 -5.50 20.43 10.15
N VAL A 221 -4.70 19.38 9.92
CA VAL A 221 -4.35 18.40 10.95
C VAL A 221 -3.56 19.05 12.08
N GLU A 222 -2.51 19.83 11.77
CA GLU A 222 -1.71 20.52 12.78
C GLU A 222 -2.58 21.45 13.66
N LYS A 223 -3.49 22.20 13.03
CA LYS A 223 -4.46 23.07 13.72
C LYS A 223 -5.44 22.27 14.59
N SER A 224 -6.02 21.18 14.07
CA SER A 224 -6.96 20.33 14.80
C SER A 224 -6.30 19.67 16.02
N VAL A 225 -5.08 19.15 15.85
CA VAL A 225 -4.29 18.55 16.94
C VAL A 225 -3.95 19.61 18.00
N SER A 226 -3.51 20.80 17.59
CA SER A 226 -3.24 21.91 18.52
C SER A 226 -4.47 22.29 19.34
N GLN A 227 -5.64 22.42 18.70
CA GLN A 227 -6.90 22.70 19.37
C GLN A 227 -7.30 21.58 20.34
N CYS A 228 -7.15 20.31 19.93
CA CYS A 228 -7.41 19.16 20.78
C CYS A 228 -6.53 19.15 22.03
N CYS A 229 -5.22 19.38 21.88
CA CYS A 229 -4.29 19.47 22.99
C CYS A 229 -4.63 20.64 23.94
N ASN A 230 -4.96 21.81 23.41
CA ASN A 230 -5.38 22.96 24.21
C ASN A 230 -6.65 22.68 25.02
N ASN A 231 -7.66 22.04 24.42
CA ASN A 231 -8.90 21.67 25.11
C ASN A 231 -8.65 20.67 26.25
N ASN A 232 -7.65 19.81 26.09
CA ASN A 232 -7.24 18.83 27.09
C ASN A 232 -6.14 19.36 28.05
N LYS A 233 -5.82 20.66 28.00
CA LYS A 233 -4.81 21.32 28.85
C LYS A 233 -3.42 20.66 28.78
N VAL A 234 -3.08 20.13 27.61
CA VAL A 234 -1.77 19.54 27.32
C VAL A 234 -0.73 20.66 27.21
N ASP A 235 0.48 20.42 27.71
CA ASP A 235 1.56 21.42 27.65
C ASP A 235 2.04 21.68 26.21
N LEU A 236 2.76 22.79 26.03
CA LEU A 236 3.20 23.24 24.71
C LEU A 236 4.22 22.29 24.05
N GLU A 237 5.11 21.65 24.83
CA GLU A 237 6.11 20.71 24.31
C GLU A 237 5.38 19.48 23.75
N THR A 238 4.48 18.88 24.53
CA THR A 238 3.66 17.74 24.10
C THR A 238 2.80 18.09 22.89
N THR A 239 2.15 19.25 22.90
CA THR A 239 1.33 19.72 21.77
C THR A 239 2.15 19.81 20.49
N THR A 240 3.33 20.42 20.56
CA THR A 240 4.25 20.56 19.42
C THR A 240 4.67 19.19 18.89
N LYS A 241 5.02 18.25 19.79
CA LYS A 241 5.42 16.89 19.40
C LYS A 241 4.29 16.10 18.75
N MET A 242 3.06 16.23 19.23
CA MET A 242 1.92 15.57 18.60
C MET A 242 1.60 16.15 17.23
N MET A 243 1.71 17.46 17.05
CA MET A 243 1.57 18.09 15.72
C MET A 243 2.65 17.58 14.74
N GLU A 244 3.92 17.58 15.16
CA GLU A 244 5.03 17.04 14.35
C GLU A 244 4.76 15.58 13.97
N TYR A 245 4.41 14.75 14.96
CA TYR A 245 4.12 13.33 14.75
C TYR A 245 3.05 13.09 13.68
N TRP A 246 1.88 13.70 13.84
CA TRP A 246 0.76 13.50 12.90
C TRP A 246 1.05 14.10 11.52
N SER A 247 1.79 15.21 11.46
CA SER A 247 2.26 15.82 10.21
C SER A 247 3.17 14.87 9.42
N ILE A 248 4.07 14.16 10.10
CA ILE A 248 4.97 13.17 9.49
C ILE A 248 4.22 11.93 9.02
N CYS A 249 3.26 11.46 9.80
CA CYS A 249 2.44 10.29 9.48
C CYS A 249 1.25 10.61 8.57
N LEU A 250 1.07 11.87 8.16
CA LEU A 250 -0.17 12.36 7.55
C LEU A 250 -0.64 11.51 6.37
N GLU A 251 0.27 11.22 5.43
CA GLU A 251 -0.09 10.45 4.24
C GLU A 251 -0.60 9.06 4.61
N GLU A 252 0.07 8.38 5.54
CA GLU A 252 -0.29 7.04 6.02
C GLU A 252 -1.63 7.03 6.77
N VAL A 253 -1.90 8.05 7.59
CA VAL A 253 -3.17 8.17 8.33
C VAL A 253 -4.31 8.54 7.39
N ALA A 254 -4.05 9.44 6.43
CA ALA A 254 -5.03 9.78 5.42
C ALA A 254 -5.36 8.58 4.54
N SER A 255 -4.37 7.73 4.21
CA SER A 255 -4.60 6.44 3.56
C SER A 255 -5.54 5.54 4.37
N ASP A 256 -5.40 5.47 5.69
CA ASP A 256 -6.30 4.69 6.55
C ASP A 256 -7.74 5.25 6.54
N VAL A 257 -7.87 6.58 6.66
CA VAL A 257 -9.17 7.26 6.59
C VAL A 257 -9.87 6.95 5.26
N LEU A 258 -9.15 7.06 4.14
CA LEU A 258 -9.67 6.77 2.81
C LEU A 258 -9.94 5.28 2.59
N GLY A 259 -9.19 4.41 3.26
CA GLY A 259 -9.49 2.99 3.36
C GLY A 259 -10.88 2.74 3.92
N VAL A 260 -11.20 3.30 5.09
CA VAL A 260 -12.53 3.17 5.70
C VAL A 260 -13.63 3.77 4.83
N MET A 261 -13.42 4.96 4.25
CA MET A 261 -14.42 5.57 3.38
C MET A 261 -14.69 4.77 2.09
N SER A 262 -13.71 3.98 1.63
CA SER A 262 -13.81 3.24 0.38
C SER A 262 -14.32 1.80 0.53
N ILE A 263 -14.07 1.12 1.65
CA ILE A 263 -14.53 -0.27 1.87
C ILE A 263 -15.28 -0.48 3.19
N GLY A 264 -15.67 0.59 3.87
CA GLY A 264 -16.46 0.56 5.11
C GLY A 264 -15.70 0.00 6.32
N PRO A 265 -16.43 -0.47 7.35
CA PRO A 265 -15.84 -1.06 8.56
C PRO A 265 -14.91 -2.25 8.29
N SER A 266 -15.13 -2.97 7.18
CA SER A 266 -14.28 -4.10 6.77
C SER A 266 -12.79 -3.73 6.61
N PHE A 267 -12.50 -2.45 6.29
CA PHE A 267 -11.13 -1.95 6.24
C PHE A 267 -10.42 -2.11 7.58
N GLY A 268 -11.08 -1.74 8.67
CA GLY A 268 -10.49 -1.79 10.01
C GLY A 268 -10.10 -3.20 10.41
N ILE A 269 -11.01 -4.14 10.17
CA ILE A 269 -10.81 -5.56 10.42
C ILE A 269 -9.61 -6.08 9.62
N GLY A 270 -9.59 -5.82 8.30
CA GLY A 270 -8.52 -6.28 7.44
C GLY A 270 -7.16 -5.67 7.77
N LEU A 271 -7.11 -4.37 8.07
CA LEU A 271 -5.87 -3.69 8.46
C LEU A 271 -5.33 -4.25 9.78
N ILE A 272 -6.17 -4.40 10.81
CA ILE A 272 -5.76 -4.92 12.12
C ILE A 272 -5.25 -6.35 12.00
N GLY A 273 -5.99 -7.21 11.28
CA GLY A 273 -5.56 -8.58 11.02
C GLY A 273 -4.22 -8.64 10.29
N THR A 274 -4.01 -7.76 9.31
CA THR A 274 -2.74 -7.66 8.57
C THR A 274 -1.60 -7.16 9.44
N LEU A 275 -1.82 -6.12 10.26
CA LEU A 275 -0.83 -5.60 11.19
C LEU A 275 -0.44 -6.67 12.19
N ARG A 276 -1.40 -7.33 12.83
CA ARG A 276 -1.12 -8.40 13.80
C ARG A 276 -0.41 -9.58 13.17
N GLY A 277 -0.85 -10.04 11.99
CA GLY A 277 -0.17 -11.08 11.23
C GLY A 277 1.30 -10.74 10.95
N ASN A 278 1.58 -9.50 10.53
CA ASN A 278 2.93 -9.01 10.25
C ASN A 278 3.76 -8.65 11.50
N ARG A 279 3.21 -8.83 12.70
CA ARG A 279 3.83 -8.45 13.98
C ARG A 279 3.76 -9.57 15.01
N ASN A 280 3.64 -10.83 14.56
CA ASN A 280 3.56 -12.01 15.42
C ASN A 280 2.43 -11.91 16.46
N GLY A 281 1.29 -11.36 16.06
CA GLY A 281 0.08 -11.27 16.89
C GLY A 281 0.08 -10.13 17.91
N LYS A 282 0.95 -9.11 17.78
CA LYS A 282 0.98 -7.94 18.68
C LYS A 282 1.10 -6.63 17.94
N MET A 283 0.27 -5.65 18.25
CA MET A 283 0.45 -4.29 17.75
C MET A 283 1.54 -3.55 18.54
N ARG A 284 2.33 -2.71 17.85
CA ARG A 284 3.33 -1.86 18.50
C ARG A 284 2.64 -0.71 19.25
N CYS A 285 3.04 -0.48 20.49
CA CYS A 285 2.61 0.65 21.34
C CYS A 285 3.71 1.71 21.51
N SER A 286 4.74 1.67 20.67
CA SER A 286 5.80 2.69 20.63
C SER A 286 6.27 2.93 19.20
N GLY A 287 6.76 4.14 18.93
CA GLY A 287 7.19 4.56 17.60
C GLY A 287 8.27 5.63 17.64
N LEU A 288 8.65 6.11 16.45
CA LEU A 288 9.64 7.17 16.29
C LEU A 288 8.93 8.52 16.16
N LEU A 289 9.37 9.50 16.96
CA LEU A 289 9.15 10.92 16.68
C LEU A 289 10.26 11.34 15.72
N TYR A 290 9.90 11.66 14.49
CA TYR A 290 10.88 12.13 13.52
C TYR A 290 11.48 13.45 14.00
N SER A 291 12.80 13.53 14.12
CA SER A 291 13.47 14.83 14.13
C SER A 291 13.95 15.15 12.72
N LYS A 292 13.99 16.45 12.40
CA LYS A 292 14.52 16.96 11.12
C LYS A 292 15.85 16.26 10.80
N ARG A 293 15.99 15.83 9.53
CA ARG A 293 17.20 15.19 8.96
C ARG A 293 18.47 15.64 9.72
N ILE A 294 19.02 14.75 10.55
CA ILE A 294 20.37 14.93 11.07
C ILE A 294 21.28 14.93 9.84
N LYS A 295 21.97 16.05 9.58
CA LYS A 295 23.00 16.10 8.53
C LYS A 295 23.99 14.99 8.86
N PRO A 296 24.38 14.12 7.90
CA PRO A 296 25.35 13.07 8.17
C PRO A 296 26.62 13.73 8.74
N MET A 297 26.90 13.44 10.02
CA MET A 297 28.09 13.94 10.70
C MET A 297 29.29 13.05 10.41
N LYS A 298 30.48 13.65 10.47
CA LYS A 298 31.78 13.06 10.14
C LYS A 298 32.00 11.67 10.76
N LEU A 299 32.62 10.81 9.95
CA LEU A 299 33.24 9.50 10.24
C LEU A 299 33.54 9.25 11.74
N LEU A 300 32.88 8.26 12.33
CA LEU A 300 33.18 7.74 13.66
C LEU A 300 34.16 6.56 13.55
N LYS A 301 35.23 6.56 14.35
CA LYS A 301 36.10 5.39 14.57
C LYS A 301 35.53 4.60 15.76
N LEU A 302 35.15 3.34 15.55
CA LEU A 302 34.66 2.46 16.62
C LEU A 302 35.75 1.46 17.03
N SER A 303 35.92 1.24 18.34
CA SER A 303 36.71 0.14 18.91
C SER A 303 35.86 -1.12 19.08
N SER A 304 36.47 -2.28 18.88
CA SER A 304 35.85 -3.57 18.56
C SER A 304 35.17 -4.35 19.70
N SER A 305 34.50 -3.70 20.66
CA SER A 305 33.89 -4.41 21.80
C SER A 305 32.37 -4.24 21.89
N SER A 306 31.69 -5.38 21.64
CA SER A 306 30.36 -5.80 22.12
C SER A 306 29.09 -5.04 21.70
N SER A 307 28.30 -5.70 20.85
CA SER A 307 26.83 -5.89 20.95
C SER A 307 26.41 -6.87 19.84
N THR A 308 25.28 -7.55 19.97
CA THR A 308 24.80 -8.53 18.97
C THR A 308 24.37 -7.80 17.70
N ILE A 309 25.07 -8.06 16.59
CA ILE A 309 24.91 -7.31 15.35
C ILE A 309 24.20 -8.18 14.31
N PHE A 310 23.09 -7.69 13.76
CA PHE A 310 22.51 -8.29 12.56
C PHE A 310 23.24 -7.74 11.34
N ILE A 311 23.77 -8.64 10.53
CA ILE A 311 24.52 -8.29 9.33
C ILE A 311 23.61 -8.44 8.11
N GLU A 312 23.32 -7.34 7.41
CA GLU A 312 22.64 -7.36 6.11
C GLU A 312 23.67 -6.93 5.03
N LYS A 313 24.02 -7.86 4.13
CA LYS A 313 24.97 -7.60 3.05
C LYS A 313 24.24 -6.85 1.93
N ILE A 314 24.58 -5.58 1.73
CA ILE A 314 24.00 -4.76 0.63
C ILE A 314 24.79 -4.99 -0.67
N SER A 315 26.11 -5.17 -0.57
CA SER A 315 26.99 -5.48 -1.71
C SER A 315 28.25 -6.21 -1.23
N ASP A 316 29.13 -6.61 -2.14
CA ASP A 316 30.43 -7.24 -1.81
C ASP A 316 31.39 -6.34 -1.02
N HIS A 317 31.06 -5.05 -0.90
CA HIS A 317 31.89 -4.06 -0.21
C HIS A 317 31.17 -3.33 0.93
N VAL A 318 29.88 -3.62 1.17
CA VAL A 318 29.06 -2.94 2.17
C VAL A 318 28.30 -3.94 3.01
N THR A 319 28.70 -4.02 4.28
CA THR A 319 28.05 -4.81 5.32
C THR A 319 27.31 -3.84 6.24
N LEU A 320 25.98 -3.93 6.30
CA LEU A 320 25.21 -3.21 7.31
C LEU A 320 25.26 -3.98 8.61
N LYS A 321 25.69 -3.30 9.66
CA LYS A 321 25.60 -3.80 11.04
C LYS A 321 24.42 -3.11 11.72
N LYS A 322 23.32 -3.81 11.96
CA LYS A 322 22.13 -3.28 12.63
C LYS A 322 22.24 -3.49 14.14
N GLU A 323 22.28 -2.39 14.88
CA GLU A 323 21.90 -2.37 16.30
C GLU A 323 20.38 -2.23 16.38
N SER A 324 19.78 -2.76 17.44
CA SER A 324 18.33 -2.74 17.68
C SER A 324 17.62 -1.46 17.19
N GLY A 325 16.75 -1.65 16.20
CA GLY A 325 15.68 -0.72 15.81
C GLY A 325 16.05 0.47 14.93
N VAL A 326 17.01 1.31 15.33
CA VAL A 326 17.07 2.71 14.85
C VAL A 326 18.38 3.07 14.12
N PHE A 327 19.44 2.27 14.28
CA PHE A 327 20.76 2.56 13.74
C PHE A 327 21.31 1.39 12.91
N GLY A 328 22.01 1.74 11.83
CA GLY A 328 22.88 0.83 11.09
C GLY A 328 24.29 1.43 10.98
N TYR A 329 25.26 0.62 10.61
CA TYR A 329 26.58 1.11 10.21
C TYR A 329 26.87 0.67 8.78
N ARG A 330 27.22 1.61 7.89
CA ARG A 330 27.83 1.31 6.60
C ARG A 330 29.33 1.15 6.79
N GLN A 331 29.81 -0.06 6.53
CA GLN A 331 31.23 -0.32 6.39
C GLN A 331 31.71 0.14 5.01
N THR A 332 32.79 0.92 4.94
CA THR A 332 33.46 1.26 3.66
C THR A 332 34.95 0.91 3.71
N PRO A 333 35.50 0.25 2.67
CA PRO A 333 36.93 0.02 2.55
C PRO A 333 37.68 1.35 2.42
N LYS A 334 38.73 1.54 3.20
CA LYS A 334 39.58 2.73 3.08
C LYS A 334 40.53 2.52 1.89
N LYS A 335 40.39 3.30 0.82
CA LYS A 335 41.37 3.31 -0.29
C LYS A 335 42.67 3.94 0.21
N GLY A 336 43.69 3.12 0.49
CA GLY A 336 45.04 3.61 0.82
C GLY A 336 45.90 2.61 1.58
N GLN A 337 46.85 2.03 0.85
CA GLN A 337 48.15 1.45 1.24
C GLN A 337 48.20 0.45 2.42
N GLY A 338 48.37 -0.82 2.03
CA GLY A 338 49.35 -1.74 2.62
C GLY A 338 49.32 -1.92 4.14
N THR A 339 48.78 -3.08 4.54
CA THR A 339 48.86 -3.69 5.87
C THR A 339 47.91 -3.12 6.94
N THR A 340 47.09 -4.03 7.46
CA THR A 340 46.04 -3.87 8.51
C THR A 340 44.81 -3.04 8.12
N GLU A 341 43.71 -3.76 7.86
CA GLU A 341 42.39 -3.28 7.46
C GLU A 341 41.77 -2.28 8.47
N CYS A 342 42.05 -0.99 8.32
CA CYS A 342 41.24 0.04 8.97
C CYS A 342 39.91 0.17 8.23
N LEU A 343 38.85 -0.41 8.80
CA LEU A 343 37.47 -0.25 8.33
C LEU A 343 36.91 1.11 8.76
N ASN A 344 36.32 1.85 7.82
CA ASN A 344 35.52 3.02 8.15
C ASN A 344 34.07 2.59 8.40
N TYR A 345 33.48 3.08 9.48
CA TYR A 345 32.06 2.89 9.78
C TYR A 345 31.34 4.25 9.71
N GLU A 346 30.38 4.38 8.81
CA GLU A 346 29.43 5.49 8.77
C GLU A 346 28.15 5.02 9.48
N LYS A 347 27.75 5.66 10.59
CA LYS A 347 26.48 5.35 11.23
C LYS A 347 25.36 5.82 10.30
N LEU A 348 24.66 4.87 9.68
CA LEU A 348 23.51 5.13 8.83
C LEU A 348 22.23 5.12 9.66
N PHE A 349 21.38 6.08 9.35
CA PHE A 349 20.02 6.14 9.86
C PHE A 349 19.11 5.49 8.83
N PHE A 350 18.38 4.46 9.25
CA PHE A 350 17.33 3.92 8.40
C PHE A 350 16.21 4.95 8.30
N SER A 351 15.68 5.16 7.09
CA SER A 351 14.46 5.93 6.87
C SER A 351 13.43 5.48 7.90
N ALA A 352 13.06 6.38 8.80
CA ALA A 352 12.14 6.05 9.87
C ALA A 352 10.79 5.68 9.25
N ASP A 353 10.19 4.67 9.85
CA ASP A 353 8.87 4.15 9.52
C ASP A 353 7.88 5.32 9.56
N LYS A 354 7.34 5.74 8.41
CA LYS A 354 6.38 6.87 8.34
C LYS A 354 5.01 6.47 8.86
N HIS A 355 4.77 5.17 9.04
CA HIS A 355 3.51 4.66 9.54
C HIS A 355 3.26 5.14 10.99
N PRO A 356 2.01 5.41 11.35
CA PRO A 356 1.65 5.63 12.73
C PRO A 356 2.01 4.42 13.60
N ILE A 357 2.07 4.64 14.91
CA ILE A 357 2.19 3.58 15.89
C ILE A 357 0.97 2.67 15.70
N ASP A 358 1.21 1.36 15.53
CA ASP A 358 0.18 0.40 15.13
C ASP A 358 -1.08 0.53 16.00
N ILE A 359 -0.94 0.74 17.32
CA ILE A 359 -2.07 0.86 18.26
C ILE A 359 -2.96 2.10 18.06
N LEU A 360 -2.46 3.16 17.41
CA LEU A 360 -3.21 4.39 17.17
C LEU A 360 -4.05 4.33 15.89
N ARG A 361 -3.67 3.49 14.91
CA ARG A 361 -4.39 3.37 13.63
C ARG A 361 -5.83 2.87 13.80
N PRO A 362 -6.12 1.88 14.66
CA PRO A 362 -7.49 1.47 14.93
C PRO A 362 -8.38 2.56 15.53
N TYR A 363 -7.83 3.47 16.35
CA TYR A 363 -8.61 4.61 16.88
C TYR A 363 -8.97 5.61 15.78
N VAL A 364 -8.06 5.88 14.85
CA VAL A 364 -8.37 6.64 13.62
C VAL A 364 -9.52 5.98 12.87
N ILE A 365 -9.46 4.67 12.68
CA ILE A 365 -10.50 3.90 11.97
C ILE A 365 -11.85 3.98 12.69
N ILE A 366 -11.89 3.71 14.00
CA ILE A 366 -13.11 3.80 14.81
C ILE A 366 -13.73 5.19 14.64
N GLN A 367 -12.92 6.25 14.73
CA GLN A 367 -13.42 7.60 14.59
C GLN A 367 -14.09 7.83 13.23
N ILE A 368 -13.54 7.30 12.13
CA ILE A 368 -14.16 7.42 10.81
C ILE A 368 -15.46 6.61 10.73
N ILE A 369 -15.50 5.39 11.28
CA ILE A 369 -16.73 4.58 11.31
C ILE A 369 -17.82 5.34 12.09
N GLU A 370 -17.49 5.97 13.21
CA GLU A 370 -18.44 6.80 13.97
C GLU A 370 -18.96 8.00 13.17
N LEU A 371 -18.09 8.69 12.41
CA LEU A 371 -18.50 9.79 11.55
C LEU A 371 -19.45 9.31 10.45
N LEU A 372 -19.13 8.18 9.80
CA LEU A 372 -20.00 7.56 8.82
C LEU A 372 -21.35 7.17 9.45
N LYS A 373 -21.34 6.58 10.66
CA LYS A 373 -22.53 6.09 11.37
C LYS A 373 -23.54 7.20 11.62
N ASN A 374 -23.02 8.41 11.84
CA ASN A 374 -23.80 9.61 12.12
C ASN A 374 -24.25 10.37 10.86
N GLN A 375 -23.91 9.89 9.66
CA GLN A 375 -24.41 10.48 8.41
C GLN A 375 -25.92 10.29 8.27
N THR A 376 -26.56 11.25 7.60
CA THR A 376 -27.98 11.14 7.26
C THR A 376 -28.23 9.98 6.30
N GLY A 377 -29.25 9.18 6.58
CA GLY A 377 -29.67 8.08 5.71
C GLY A 377 -29.08 6.71 6.06
N ILE A 378 -28.22 6.61 7.08
CA ILE A 378 -27.82 5.31 7.63
C ILE A 378 -28.94 4.76 8.51
N LEU A 379 -29.35 3.51 8.26
CA LEU A 379 -30.42 2.83 9.00
C LEU A 379 -29.95 2.40 10.40
N ASP A 380 -30.86 2.36 11.37
CA ASP A 380 -30.51 2.01 12.75
C ASP A 380 -29.97 0.58 12.90
N GLN A 381 -30.41 -0.34 12.04
CA GLN A 381 -29.85 -1.69 11.97
C GLN A 381 -28.37 -1.66 11.56
N THR A 382 -28.04 -0.91 10.50
CA THR A 382 -26.67 -0.72 10.01
C THR A 382 -25.79 -0.04 11.06
N LYS A 383 -26.33 0.96 11.78
CA LYS A 383 -25.61 1.59 12.91
C LYS A 383 -25.25 0.58 14.00
N LYS A 384 -26.20 -0.29 14.35
CA LYS A 384 -26.00 -1.34 15.36
C LYS A 384 -24.92 -2.34 14.91
N GLU A 385 -24.95 -2.78 13.66
CA GLU A 385 -23.91 -3.65 13.11
C GLU A 385 -22.52 -2.98 13.13
N TRP A 386 -22.45 -1.68 12.81
CA TRP A 386 -21.20 -0.93 12.90
C TRP A 386 -20.71 -0.76 14.34
N GLU A 387 -21.61 -0.66 15.32
CA GLU A 387 -21.25 -0.69 16.75
C GLU A 387 -20.64 -2.03 17.17
N GLU A 388 -21.18 -3.14 16.65
CA GLU A 388 -20.61 -4.48 16.87
C GLU A 388 -19.20 -4.59 16.26
N TRP A 389 -18.99 -4.06 15.04
CA TRP A 389 -17.65 -4.02 14.43
C TRP A 389 -16.67 -3.11 15.17
N ILE A 390 -17.11 -1.94 15.62
CA ILE A 390 -16.31 -1.04 16.47
C ILE A 390 -15.89 -1.77 17.75
N GLN A 391 -16.82 -2.51 18.38
CA GLN A 391 -16.55 -3.26 19.59
C GLN A 391 -15.51 -4.36 19.36
N ILE A 392 -15.60 -5.12 18.26
CA ILE A 392 -14.61 -6.14 17.88
C ILE A 392 -13.23 -5.50 17.68
N ILE A 393 -13.17 -4.38 16.98
CA ILE A 393 -11.92 -3.64 16.78
C ILE A 393 -11.36 -3.19 18.15
N TYR A 394 -12.20 -2.64 19.02
CA TYR A 394 -11.80 -2.17 20.34
C TYR A 394 -11.23 -3.30 21.20
N GLU A 395 -11.91 -4.44 21.26
CA GLU A 395 -11.46 -5.62 22.00
C GLU A 395 -10.10 -6.13 21.52
N GLU A 396 -9.86 -6.11 20.21
CA GLU A 396 -8.57 -6.54 19.66
C GLU A 396 -7.43 -5.58 20.03
N ILE A 397 -7.70 -4.27 20.11
CA ILE A 397 -6.75 -3.27 20.60
C ILE A 397 -6.46 -3.50 22.10
N GLN A 398 -7.49 -3.73 22.92
CA GLN A 398 -7.33 -3.86 24.38
C GLN A 398 -6.37 -4.99 24.78
N ARG A 399 -6.27 -6.06 23.98
CA ARG A 399 -5.31 -7.15 24.19
C ARG A 399 -3.85 -6.71 24.26
N ASP A 400 -3.50 -5.62 23.58
CA ASP A 400 -2.14 -5.06 23.57
C ASP A 400 -1.98 -3.83 24.49
N LEU A 401 -3.07 -3.33 25.07
CA LEU A 401 -3.07 -2.15 25.94
C LEU A 401 -3.10 -2.47 27.45
N GLU A 402 -3.20 -3.75 27.83
CA GLU A 402 -3.23 -4.13 29.24
C GLU A 402 -2.02 -3.56 30.01
N GLY A 403 -2.29 -2.68 30.98
CA GLY A 403 -1.27 -2.01 31.79
C GLY A 403 -0.57 -0.82 31.12
N ILE A 404 -0.88 -0.49 29.87
CA ILE A 404 -0.31 0.65 29.15
C ILE A 404 -1.11 1.92 29.47
N LYS A 405 -0.45 2.89 30.11
CA LYS A 405 -1.02 4.22 30.38
C LYS A 405 -0.44 5.32 29.50
N GLU A 406 0.69 5.05 28.86
CA GLU A 406 1.44 6.01 28.05
C GLU A 406 1.92 5.36 26.77
N ILE A 407 1.91 6.12 25.68
CA ILE A 407 2.54 5.77 24.41
C ILE A 407 3.93 6.40 24.38
N SER A 408 4.92 5.57 24.05
CA SER A 408 6.31 6.00 23.99
C SER A 408 6.71 6.36 22.57
N PHE A 409 7.19 7.59 22.42
CA PHE A 409 7.78 8.09 21.19
C PHE A 409 9.29 8.27 21.39
N LYS A 410 10.05 7.91 20.36
CA LYS A 410 11.52 8.01 20.36
C LYS A 410 11.96 9.07 19.38
N GLU A 411 12.46 10.19 19.89
CA GLU A 411 13.01 11.27 19.11
C GLU A 411 14.52 11.10 18.97
N LEU A 412 15.03 11.23 17.74
CA LEU A 412 16.47 11.30 17.51
C LEU A 412 16.98 12.71 17.82
N VAL A 413 17.94 12.82 18.70
CA VAL A 413 18.57 14.10 19.06
C VAL A 413 20.07 14.03 18.82
N THR A 414 20.72 15.20 18.74
CA THR A 414 22.19 15.28 18.69
C THR A 414 22.66 15.93 19.97
N ILE A 415 23.49 15.22 20.74
CA ILE A 415 24.12 15.72 21.96
C ILE A 415 25.62 15.68 21.76
N LYS A 416 26.28 16.85 21.76
CA LYS A 416 27.74 16.98 21.57
C LYS A 416 28.24 16.27 20.30
N ASP A 417 27.59 16.51 19.17
CA ASP A 417 27.88 15.88 17.87
C ASP A 417 27.73 14.35 17.83
N GLN A 418 27.11 13.75 18.85
CA GLN A 418 26.76 12.33 18.87
C GLN A 418 25.26 12.13 18.78
N PRO A 419 24.78 11.17 17.97
CA PRO A 419 23.37 10.88 17.89
C PRO A 419 22.91 10.11 19.14
N ASP A 420 21.83 10.59 19.73
CA ASP A 420 21.18 10.02 20.90
C ASP A 420 19.66 9.88 20.65
N VAL A 421 18.96 9.15 21.52
CA VAL A 421 17.51 8.94 21.45
C VAL A 421 16.86 9.50 22.71
N LYS A 422 16.15 10.62 22.57
CA LYS A 422 15.28 11.14 23.64
C LYS A 422 13.96 10.39 23.58
N GLN A 423 13.58 9.77 24.69
CA GLN A 423 12.24 9.21 24.82
C GLN A 423 11.27 10.29 25.31
N PHE A 424 10.10 10.32 24.70
CA PHE A 424 9.00 11.21 25.01
C PHE A 424 7.74 10.37 25.21
N ASN A 425 7.08 10.49 26.36
CA ASN A 425 5.87 9.72 26.66
C ASN A 425 4.66 10.65 26.65
N VAL A 426 3.57 10.16 26.09
CA VAL A 426 2.27 10.85 26.08
C VAL A 426 1.26 9.92 26.71
N SER A 427 0.34 10.42 27.52
CA SER A 427 -0.73 9.58 28.06
C SER A 427 -1.53 8.97 26.90
N LEU A 428 -1.98 7.73 27.09
CA LEU A 428 -2.76 7.00 26.09
C LEU A 428 -4.00 7.78 25.69
N GLU A 429 -4.67 8.44 26.65
CA GLU A 429 -5.83 9.29 26.43
C GLU A 429 -5.55 10.44 25.44
N ILE A 430 -4.43 11.15 25.61
CA ILE A 430 -4.05 12.25 24.71
C ILE A 430 -3.63 11.71 23.34
N ALA A 431 -2.93 10.58 23.29
CA ALA A 431 -2.57 9.94 22.02
C ALA A 431 -3.82 9.53 21.21
N ILE A 432 -4.83 8.97 21.87
CA ILE A 432 -6.14 8.65 21.26
C ILE A 432 -6.89 9.92 20.85
N ALA A 433 -6.97 10.92 21.72
CA ALA A 433 -7.69 12.16 21.43
C ALA A 433 -7.11 12.90 20.20
N THR A 434 -5.79 12.90 20.05
CA THR A 434 -5.13 13.49 18.88
C THR A 434 -5.25 12.63 17.62
N ALA A 435 -5.31 11.29 17.75
CA ALA A 435 -5.64 10.40 16.64
C ALA A 435 -7.04 10.69 16.08
N ASN A 436 -8.02 10.83 16.97
CA ASN A 436 -9.40 11.17 16.62
C ASN A 436 -9.51 12.56 15.97
N ALA A 437 -8.82 13.55 16.55
CA ALA A 437 -8.76 14.91 15.99
C ALA A 437 -8.13 14.93 14.58
N THR A 438 -7.10 14.12 14.36
CA THR A 438 -6.45 13.95 13.05
C THR A 438 -7.40 13.29 12.04
N ALA A 439 -8.05 12.19 12.42
CA ALA A 439 -9.01 11.49 11.57
C ALA A 439 -10.14 12.42 11.12
N LYS A 440 -10.73 13.17 12.07
CA LYS A 440 -11.79 14.13 11.80
C LYS A 440 -11.34 15.26 10.89
N ALA A 441 -10.15 15.82 11.13
CA ALA A 441 -9.59 16.88 10.30
C ALA A 441 -9.40 16.40 8.85
N ILE A 442 -8.87 15.20 8.65
CA ILE A 442 -8.70 14.63 7.30
C ILE A 442 -10.07 14.45 6.63
N ALA A 443 -11.05 13.90 7.36
CA ALA A 443 -12.32 13.54 6.79
C ALA A 443 -13.24 14.72 6.45
N GLU A 444 -13.39 15.67 7.38
CA GLU A 444 -14.46 16.67 7.34
C GLU A 444 -13.98 18.06 6.92
N THR A 445 -12.67 18.31 6.85
CA THR A 445 -12.18 19.64 6.48
C THR A 445 -12.44 19.91 5.01
N LYS A 446 -13.06 21.06 4.74
CA LYS A 446 -13.23 21.58 3.39
C LYS A 446 -11.90 22.07 2.85
N LEU A 447 -11.58 21.68 1.62
CA LEU A 447 -10.28 21.93 1.02
C LEU A 447 -10.44 22.79 -0.23
N ASP A 448 -9.66 23.86 -0.33
CA ASP A 448 -9.66 24.74 -1.50
C ASP A 448 -9.34 23.97 -2.78
N CYS A 449 -8.40 23.00 -2.68
CA CYS A 449 -8.03 22.14 -3.80
C CYS A 449 -9.15 21.20 -4.27
N PHE A 450 -10.23 21.08 -3.49
CA PHE A 450 -11.47 20.36 -3.82
C PHE A 450 -12.70 21.26 -3.91
N LYS A 451 -12.53 22.54 -4.23
CA LYS A 451 -13.65 23.49 -4.39
C LYS A 451 -14.56 23.52 -3.15
N ASP A 452 -13.95 23.65 -1.97
CA ASP A 452 -14.63 23.75 -0.67
C ASP A 452 -15.41 22.49 -0.27
N ARG A 453 -15.08 21.33 -0.83
CA ARG A 453 -15.57 20.01 -0.40
C ARG A 453 -14.56 19.35 0.54
N CYS A 454 -15.05 18.52 1.45
CA CYS A 454 -14.19 17.65 2.24
C CYS A 454 -13.97 16.28 1.57
N LEU A 455 -13.03 15.49 2.08
CA LEU A 455 -12.80 14.13 1.56
C LEU A 455 -14.06 13.26 1.72
N MET A 456 -14.79 13.41 2.82
CA MET A 456 -16.03 12.68 3.08
C MET A 456 -17.19 13.08 2.13
N ASP A 457 -17.17 14.28 1.55
CA ASP A 457 -18.11 14.69 0.49
C ASP A 457 -17.79 14.03 -0.85
N VAL A 458 -16.52 13.67 -1.08
CA VAL A 458 -16.02 13.07 -2.32
C VAL A 458 -16.19 11.56 -2.30
N VAL A 459 -15.80 10.93 -1.19
CA VAL A 459 -15.89 9.50 -0.97
C VAL A 459 -16.55 9.24 0.38
N SER A 460 -17.58 8.42 0.38
CA SER A 460 -18.20 7.96 1.63
C SER A 460 -18.76 6.57 1.43
N TRP A 461 -18.83 5.83 2.53
CA TRP A 461 -19.49 4.55 2.61
C TRP A 461 -20.90 4.76 3.15
N LYS A 462 -21.91 4.43 2.33
CA LYS A 462 -23.32 4.77 2.58
C LYS A 462 -24.16 3.52 2.77
N GLU A 463 -25.42 3.71 3.18
CA GLU A 463 -26.39 2.61 3.33
C GLU A 463 -26.50 1.71 2.10
N LYS A 464 -26.54 2.31 0.90
CA LYS A 464 -26.57 1.55 -0.36
C LYS A 464 -25.35 0.62 -0.55
N ASP A 465 -24.21 0.95 0.05
CA ASP A 465 -23.01 0.15 -0.04
C ASP A 465 -23.12 -1.07 0.90
N GLU A 466 -23.70 -0.87 2.09
CA GLU A 466 -24.03 -1.96 3.02
C GLU A 466 -25.09 -2.90 2.44
N ASP A 467 -26.12 -2.36 1.77
CA ASP A 467 -27.10 -3.18 1.05
C ASP A 467 -26.42 -4.12 0.04
N ILE A 468 -25.47 -3.60 -0.75
CA ILE A 468 -24.70 -4.40 -1.72
C ILE A 468 -23.85 -5.43 -0.98
N VAL A 469 -23.14 -5.05 0.08
CA VAL A 469 -22.34 -5.98 0.88
C VAL A 469 -23.21 -7.11 1.42
N PHE A 470 -24.35 -6.80 2.00
CA PHE A 470 -25.29 -7.79 2.53
C PHE A 470 -25.75 -8.80 1.46
N GLN A 471 -26.08 -8.34 0.25
CA GLN A 471 -26.43 -9.24 -0.86
C GLN A 471 -25.24 -10.10 -1.28
N VAL A 472 -24.03 -9.52 -1.37
CA VAL A 472 -22.83 -10.27 -1.75
C VAL A 472 -22.49 -11.33 -0.71
N ARG A 473 -22.64 -11.03 0.58
CA ARG A 473 -22.42 -11.98 1.68
C ARG A 473 -23.33 -13.20 1.57
N LYS A 474 -24.61 -13.00 1.21
CA LYS A 474 -25.52 -14.12 0.91
C LYS A 474 -25.03 -14.98 -0.24
N ILE A 475 -24.54 -14.37 -1.32
CA ILE A 475 -24.02 -15.10 -2.48
C ILE A 475 -22.78 -15.89 -2.08
N LEU A 476 -21.85 -15.33 -1.30
CA LEU A 476 -20.64 -16.01 -0.84
C LEU A 476 -20.93 -17.28 0.00
N LYS A 477 -22.05 -17.29 0.74
CA LYS A 477 -22.53 -18.46 1.48
C LYS A 477 -23.08 -19.57 0.58
N THR A 478 -23.38 -19.26 -0.68
CA THR A 478 -23.92 -20.19 -1.68
C THR A 478 -22.90 -20.45 -2.80
N ASP A 479 -23.20 -21.39 -3.69
CA ASP A 479 -22.45 -21.58 -4.95
C ASP A 479 -23.13 -20.89 -6.14
N GLU A 480 -24.05 -19.96 -5.88
CA GLU A 480 -24.76 -19.22 -6.92
C GLU A 480 -23.81 -18.31 -7.71
N LYS A 481 -24.05 -18.21 -9.01
CA LYS A 481 -23.32 -17.25 -9.84
C LYS A 481 -23.85 -15.85 -9.56
N PRO A 482 -23.00 -14.90 -9.19
CA PRO A 482 -23.45 -13.54 -8.97
C PRO A 482 -23.86 -12.87 -10.27
N ALA A 483 -25.00 -12.18 -10.25
CA ALA A 483 -25.28 -11.07 -11.15
C ALA A 483 -24.68 -9.78 -10.57
N ILE A 484 -23.34 -9.73 -10.41
CA ILE A 484 -22.66 -8.60 -9.77
C ILE A 484 -21.85 -7.81 -10.82
N SER A 485 -22.06 -6.49 -10.83
CA SER A 485 -21.32 -5.56 -11.69
C SER A 485 -19.89 -5.32 -11.18
N ILE A 486 -19.00 -4.83 -12.05
CA ILE A 486 -17.65 -4.41 -11.65
C ILE A 486 -17.64 -3.25 -10.64
N GLU A 487 -18.69 -2.44 -10.63
CA GLU A 487 -18.84 -1.32 -9.68
C GLU A 487 -18.97 -1.83 -8.24
N SER A 488 -19.24 -3.13 -8.07
CA SER A 488 -19.33 -3.79 -6.78
C SER A 488 -18.05 -4.51 -6.34
N SER A 489 -16.93 -4.41 -7.07
CA SER A 489 -15.69 -5.13 -6.69
C SER A 489 -15.16 -4.76 -5.31
N ARG A 490 -15.27 -3.49 -4.89
CA ARG A 490 -14.92 -3.06 -3.53
C ARG A 490 -15.84 -3.69 -2.48
N HIS A 491 -17.13 -3.85 -2.79
CA HIS A 491 -18.12 -4.50 -1.92
C HIS A 491 -17.92 -6.01 -1.86
N ILE A 492 -17.47 -6.65 -2.95
CA ILE A 492 -17.08 -8.07 -2.92
C ILE A 492 -15.94 -8.28 -1.92
N LEU A 493 -14.90 -7.44 -1.96
CA LEU A 493 -13.82 -7.49 -0.99
C LEU A 493 -14.34 -7.28 0.45
N ALA A 494 -15.13 -6.23 0.69
CA ALA A 494 -15.68 -5.93 2.00
C ALA A 494 -16.53 -7.09 2.55
N ALA A 495 -17.46 -7.61 1.74
CA ALA A 495 -18.29 -8.75 2.05
C ALA A 495 -17.46 -9.99 2.42
N SER A 496 -16.42 -10.30 1.66
CA SER A 496 -15.56 -11.45 1.92
C SER A 496 -14.79 -11.32 3.23
N ILE A 497 -14.32 -10.13 3.59
CA ILE A 497 -13.65 -9.89 4.89
C ILE A 497 -14.63 -10.14 6.03
N LEU A 498 -15.82 -9.53 5.99
CA LEU A 498 -16.82 -9.70 7.05
C LEU A 498 -17.28 -11.15 7.17
N GLU A 499 -17.53 -11.80 6.03
CA GLU A 499 -17.97 -13.20 5.99
C GLU A 499 -16.90 -14.16 6.55
N SER A 500 -15.62 -13.84 6.37
CA SER A 500 -14.53 -14.66 6.91
C SER A 500 -14.45 -14.66 8.45
N LEU A 501 -15.11 -13.71 9.12
CA LEU A 501 -15.20 -13.66 10.58
C LEU A 501 -16.47 -14.30 11.14
N GLU A 502 -17.56 -14.35 10.36
CA GLU A 502 -18.82 -14.95 10.79
C GLU A 502 -18.85 -16.47 10.67
N SER A 503 -17.83 -17.09 10.08
CA SER A 503 -17.70 -18.55 10.05
C SER A 503 -17.60 -19.09 11.48
N SER A 504 -18.63 -19.82 11.93
CA SER A 504 -18.67 -20.48 13.24
C SER A 504 -17.53 -21.50 13.36
N PRO A 505 -16.98 -21.75 14.56
CA PRO A 505 -16.07 -22.87 14.80
C PRO A 505 -16.60 -24.23 14.32
N GLU A 506 -17.93 -24.39 14.28
CA GLU A 506 -18.63 -25.62 13.87
C GLU A 506 -18.90 -25.70 12.36
N ASN A 507 -18.86 -24.55 11.67
CA ASN A 507 -18.93 -24.48 10.21
C ASN A 507 -17.83 -23.50 9.74
N PRO A 508 -16.55 -23.92 9.84
CA PRO A 508 -15.44 -23.17 9.30
C PRO A 508 -15.55 -23.30 7.78
N GLN A 509 -16.46 -22.54 7.16
CA GLN A 509 -16.32 -22.18 5.75
C GLN A 509 -14.87 -21.71 5.63
N ASN A 510 -14.04 -22.57 5.01
CA ASN A 510 -12.59 -22.39 4.98
C ASN A 510 -12.35 -20.96 4.47
N ILE A 511 -11.61 -20.12 5.21
CA ILE A 511 -11.30 -18.75 4.77
C ILE A 511 -10.75 -18.76 3.33
N GLU A 512 -10.08 -19.85 2.95
CA GLU A 512 -9.66 -20.15 1.59
C GLU A 512 -10.82 -20.31 0.58
N ASP A 513 -11.94 -20.95 0.93
CA ASP A 513 -13.14 -21.02 0.09
C ASP A 513 -13.74 -19.64 -0.14
N ILE A 514 -13.94 -18.85 0.93
CA ILE A 514 -14.42 -17.47 0.83
C ILE A 514 -13.48 -16.65 -0.05
N PHE A 515 -12.16 -16.78 0.14
CA PHE A 515 -11.17 -16.05 -0.65
C PHE A 515 -11.17 -16.48 -2.12
N ASN A 516 -11.30 -17.77 -2.41
CA ASN A 516 -11.40 -18.27 -3.78
C ASN A 516 -12.70 -17.82 -4.46
N LYS A 517 -13.82 -17.82 -3.74
CA LYS A 517 -15.10 -17.25 -4.22
C LYS A 517 -14.98 -15.76 -4.50
N MET A 518 -14.35 -15.00 -3.59
CA MET A 518 -14.03 -13.59 -3.79
C MET A 518 -13.27 -13.35 -5.09
N LYS A 519 -12.13 -14.01 -5.28
CA LYS A 519 -11.29 -13.87 -6.48
C LYS A 519 -12.04 -14.27 -7.75
N ASN A 520 -12.85 -15.34 -7.71
CA ASN A 520 -13.70 -15.74 -8.82
C ASN A 520 -14.70 -14.65 -9.20
N HIS A 521 -15.44 -14.12 -8.24
CA HIS A 521 -16.45 -13.09 -8.49
C HIS A 521 -15.82 -11.79 -8.99
N LEU A 522 -14.68 -11.38 -8.44
CA LEU A 522 -13.91 -10.24 -8.91
C LEU A 522 -13.42 -10.42 -10.35
N TYR A 523 -12.94 -11.60 -10.70
CA TYR A 523 -12.55 -11.92 -12.07
C TYR A 523 -13.74 -11.85 -13.05
N ILE A 524 -14.90 -12.42 -12.68
CA ILE A 524 -16.12 -12.34 -13.49
C ILE A 524 -16.54 -10.89 -13.69
N ALA A 525 -16.49 -10.08 -12.62
CA ALA A 525 -16.82 -8.67 -12.66
C ALA A 525 -15.88 -7.90 -13.61
N TYR A 526 -14.58 -8.19 -13.56
CA TYR A 526 -13.59 -7.66 -14.50
C TYR A 526 -13.91 -8.02 -15.96
N GLN A 527 -14.16 -9.30 -16.24
CA GLN A 527 -14.41 -9.82 -17.59
C GLN A 527 -15.69 -9.22 -18.22
N THR A 528 -16.74 -9.06 -17.41
CA THR A 528 -18.05 -8.54 -17.86
C THR A 528 -17.94 -7.09 -18.38
N ARG A 529 -17.07 -6.28 -17.77
CA ARG A 529 -16.83 -4.90 -18.20
C ARG A 529 -16.26 -4.79 -19.61
N PHE A 530 -15.37 -5.69 -19.99
CA PHE A 530 -14.69 -5.64 -21.30
C PHE A 530 -15.38 -6.48 -22.38
N SER A 531 -16.33 -7.34 -21.97
CA SER A 531 -17.14 -8.15 -22.90
C SER A 531 -18.36 -7.41 -23.43
N SER A 532 -18.84 -6.38 -22.71
CA SER A 532 -19.96 -5.51 -23.13
C SER A 532 -19.48 -4.49 -24.16
N LYS A 533 -19.29 -4.94 -25.40
CA LYS A 533 -19.01 -4.07 -26.57
C LYS A 533 -20.18 -3.18 -26.99
N ASP A 534 -21.30 -3.20 -26.27
CA ASP A 534 -22.56 -2.59 -26.73
C ASP A 534 -22.85 -1.18 -26.20
N GLU A 535 -22.00 -0.59 -25.35
CA GLU A 535 -22.19 0.79 -24.89
C GLU A 535 -20.90 1.62 -25.02
N ILE A 536 -20.46 1.83 -26.26
CA ILE A 536 -19.80 3.10 -26.57
C ILE A 536 -20.93 4.12 -26.68
N PRO A 537 -21.04 5.12 -25.77
CA PRO A 537 -21.94 6.23 -26.01
C PRO A 537 -21.51 6.82 -27.35
N LYS A 538 -22.41 6.81 -28.33
CA LYS A 538 -22.21 7.60 -29.55
C LYS A 538 -21.92 9.02 -29.04
N LYS A 539 -20.73 9.53 -29.36
CA LYS A 539 -20.45 10.95 -29.19
C LYS A 539 -21.51 11.69 -30.00
N ASP A 540 -22.39 12.39 -29.31
CA ASP A 540 -23.20 13.46 -29.90
C ASP A 540 -22.30 14.60 -30.39
#